data_AF-A0A8H7S0C7-F1
#
_entry.id   AF-A0A8H7S0C7-F1
#
_cell.length_a   1.000
_cell.length_b   1.000
_cell.length_c   1.000
_cell.angle_alpha   90.00
_cell.angle_beta   90.00
_cell.angle_gamma   90.00
#
_symmetry.space_group_name_H-M   'P 1'
#
loop_
_entity.id
_entity.type
_entity.pdbx_description
1 polymer ?
#
loop_
_entity_poly.entity_id
_entity_poly.type
_entity_poly.pdbx_seq_one_letter_code
_entity_poly.pdbx_strand_id
1 'polypeptide(L)'
;MKLSLFALAATSLFCLCQAFPAIQSDVSINNHITSALDKRGKNHYHDSDHDTTMSNDDSTATTSEESRLVPGKYFDRVVIIIFENKDYKTAMKNKYLKSLPSKHNGVLLTNYRGTSHPSQPNYIAMISGSTDGTEEDDESNIDRKTIVDLLESKDITWKSYQEDYPGGCNKEMDIDNYARKHNPFISFKNIQKDKKRCANIVNAKELDKDIKNNKVPQYVFYTPDINNDAHDKDMDFGARWLKKFLEPRIKKPAFSENTMFVITFDEDDSNTKKNHVYTTLIGPNWKNAPKTKKDKTQYDHYSLLRTIEDNWDLGDLGKKDKKAKPFDL
;
A
#
# COMPACT_ATOMS: atom_id res chain seq x y z
N MET A 1 51.78 37.03 -9.10
CA MET A 1 52.73 35.90 -9.00
C MET A 1 52.70 35.38 -7.57
N LYS A 2 52.15 34.17 -7.38
CA LYS A 2 52.27 33.21 -6.27
C LYS A 2 50.91 32.57 -5.92
N LEU A 3 50.76 31.38 -6.49
CA LEU A 3 49.90 30.29 -6.05
C LEU A 3 50.13 29.97 -4.56
N SER A 4 49.12 29.44 -3.88
CA SER A 4 49.31 28.28 -3.00
C SER A 4 48.01 27.47 -2.90
N LEU A 5 48.11 26.26 -3.45
CA LEU A 5 47.23 25.10 -3.31
C LEU A 5 47.21 24.64 -1.83
N PHE A 6 46.05 24.21 -1.33
CA PHE A 6 45.98 23.26 -0.23
C PHE A 6 45.19 22.03 -0.68
N ALA A 7 45.89 20.89 -0.68
CA ALA A 7 45.34 19.57 -0.92
C ALA A 7 44.74 19.00 0.37
N LEU A 8 43.54 18.43 0.29
CA LEU A 8 42.97 17.61 1.37
C LEU A 8 43.27 16.14 1.07
N ALA A 9 43.97 15.50 2.00
CA ALA A 9 44.32 14.08 1.96
C ALA A 9 43.12 13.23 2.41
N ALA A 10 42.76 12.23 1.60
CA ALA A 10 41.84 11.16 1.95
C ALA A 10 42.54 10.17 2.90
N THR A 11 41.92 9.85 4.04
CA THR A 11 42.35 8.77 4.93
C THR A 11 41.33 7.64 4.85
N SER A 12 41.79 6.51 4.31
CA SER A 12 41.10 5.24 4.21
C SER A 12 41.15 4.51 5.56
N LEU A 13 39.99 4.14 6.11
CA LEU A 13 39.89 3.30 7.30
C LEU A 13 39.63 1.85 6.88
N PHE A 14 40.65 1.01 7.05
CA PHE A 14 40.55 -0.45 6.95
C PHE A 14 39.69 -1.00 8.09
N CYS A 15 38.60 -1.71 7.78
CA CYS A 15 37.83 -2.48 8.75
C CYS A 15 38.22 -3.95 8.64
N LEU A 16 38.70 -4.54 9.74
CA LEU A 16 39.03 -5.95 9.85
C LEU A 16 37.75 -6.80 9.81
N CYS A 17 37.70 -7.74 8.87
CA CYS A 17 36.70 -8.80 8.83
C CYS A 17 37.18 -9.97 9.71
N GLN A 18 36.48 -10.27 10.81
CA GLN A 18 36.67 -11.49 11.59
C GLN A 18 35.55 -12.48 11.27
N ALA A 19 35.96 -13.68 10.87
CA ALA A 19 35.08 -14.78 10.50
C ALA A 19 34.47 -15.45 11.74
N PHE A 20 33.16 -15.70 11.71
CA PHE A 20 32.45 -16.59 12.65
C PHE A 20 32.15 -17.93 11.96
N PRO A 21 32.32 -19.09 12.64
CA PRO A 21 31.98 -20.38 12.07
C PRO A 21 30.49 -20.68 12.18
N ALA A 22 29.98 -21.38 11.16
CA ALA A 22 28.62 -21.88 11.05
C ALA A 22 28.32 -22.98 12.09
N ILE A 23 27.11 -22.97 12.65
CA ILE A 23 26.55 -24.08 13.43
C ILE A 23 25.38 -24.69 12.65
N GLN A 24 25.49 -26.00 12.42
CA GLN A 24 24.51 -26.85 11.76
C GLN A 24 23.26 -27.09 12.61
N SER A 25 22.18 -27.33 11.87
CA SER A 25 20.85 -27.77 12.27
C SER A 25 20.82 -29.09 13.03
N ASP A 26 19.89 -29.23 13.97
CA ASP A 26 19.20 -30.50 14.23
C ASP A 26 17.74 -30.24 14.63
N VAL A 27 16.82 -30.77 13.83
CA VAL A 27 15.39 -30.87 14.11
C VAL A 27 15.12 -32.34 14.45
N SER A 28 14.70 -32.62 15.68
CA SER A 28 14.23 -33.95 16.08
C SER A 28 12.71 -33.94 16.26
N ILE A 29 12.05 -34.84 15.53
CA ILE A 29 10.63 -35.12 15.54
C ILE A 29 10.38 -36.20 16.61
N ASN A 30 9.51 -35.93 17.59
CA ASN A 30 8.98 -36.97 18.48
C ASN A 30 7.48 -37.18 18.24
N ASN A 31 7.17 -38.27 17.55
CA ASN A 31 5.87 -38.92 17.54
C ASN A 31 5.78 -39.85 18.75
N HIS A 32 4.75 -39.72 19.57
CA HIS A 32 4.29 -40.82 20.41
C HIS A 32 2.76 -40.86 20.47
N ILE A 33 2.20 -41.78 19.70
CA ILE A 33 0.90 -42.40 19.95
C ILE A 33 1.21 -43.72 20.65
N THR A 34 0.63 -43.96 21.83
CA THR A 34 0.39 -45.31 22.32
C THR A 34 -1.02 -45.41 22.89
N SER A 35 -1.73 -46.39 22.36
CA SER A 35 -3.03 -46.90 22.75
C SER A 35 -2.95 -47.72 24.04
N ALA A 36 -4.02 -47.71 24.85
CA ALA A 36 -4.37 -48.86 25.67
C ALA A 36 -5.90 -48.95 25.82
N LEU A 37 -6.41 -50.15 25.53
CA LEU A 37 -7.80 -50.58 25.52
C LEU A 37 -8.19 -51.25 26.86
N ASP A 38 -9.51 -51.33 27.05
CA ASP A 38 -10.28 -52.45 27.62
C ASP A 38 -10.43 -52.52 29.16
N LYS A 39 -11.67 -52.39 29.68
CA LYS A 39 -12.58 -53.54 29.94
C LYS A 39 -13.85 -53.16 30.73
N ARG A 40 -14.99 -53.46 30.09
CA ARG A 40 -16.19 -54.20 30.56
C ARG A 40 -16.79 -53.97 31.96
N GLY A 41 -18.11 -53.77 31.96
CA GLY A 41 -19.03 -54.18 33.02
C GLY A 41 -20.50 -54.04 32.61
N LYS A 42 -21.22 -55.16 32.47
CA LYS A 42 -22.66 -55.26 32.13
C LYS A 42 -23.51 -55.25 33.41
N ASN A 43 -24.73 -54.70 33.39
CA ASN A 43 -26.03 -55.44 33.47
C ASN A 43 -27.24 -54.59 33.95
N HIS A 44 -28.39 -54.91 33.31
CA HIS A 44 -29.79 -54.95 33.77
C HIS A 44 -30.69 -53.69 33.97
N TYR A 45 -31.58 -53.51 32.99
CA TYR A 45 -33.07 -53.55 33.03
C TYR A 45 -33.84 -52.81 34.15
N HIS A 46 -34.51 -51.70 33.81
CA HIS A 46 -35.94 -51.54 34.13
C HIS A 46 -36.61 -50.49 33.22
N ASP A 47 -37.86 -50.80 32.92
CA ASP A 47 -38.86 -50.12 32.10
C ASP A 47 -39.48 -48.92 32.84
N SER A 48 -39.76 -47.83 32.12
CA SER A 48 -40.96 -46.99 32.31
C SER A 48 -40.89 -45.73 31.44
N ASP A 49 -41.89 -45.60 30.59
CA ASP A 49 -42.26 -44.42 29.81
C ASP A 49 -42.21 -43.11 30.62
N HIS A 50 -41.63 -42.06 30.02
CA HIS A 50 -42.13 -40.71 30.21
C HIS A 50 -41.84 -39.84 28.99
N ASP A 51 -42.92 -39.47 28.32
CA ASP A 51 -43.02 -38.39 27.34
C ASP A 51 -42.46 -37.09 27.93
N THR A 52 -41.49 -36.48 27.24
CA THR A 52 -41.25 -35.04 27.30
C THR A 52 -40.46 -34.57 26.09
N THR A 53 -41.15 -33.79 25.27
CA THR A 53 -40.65 -32.91 24.21
C THR A 53 -39.26 -32.32 24.49
N MET A 54 -38.29 -32.59 23.61
CA MET A 54 -37.05 -31.81 23.55
C MET A 54 -36.87 -31.19 22.17
N SER A 55 -36.90 -29.86 22.23
CA SER A 55 -36.53 -28.84 21.27
C SER A 55 -35.41 -29.23 20.30
N ASN A 56 -35.64 -28.89 19.03
CA ASN A 56 -34.60 -28.71 18.03
C ASN A 56 -33.51 -27.78 18.59
N ASP A 57 -32.31 -28.32 18.75
CA ASP A 57 -31.09 -27.56 18.95
C ASP A 57 -30.76 -26.89 17.61
N ASP A 58 -31.21 -25.64 17.46
CA ASP A 58 -30.80 -24.75 16.38
C ASP A 58 -29.34 -24.38 16.62
N SER A 59 -28.44 -25.19 16.05
CA SER A 59 -27.03 -24.86 15.97
C SER A 59 -26.89 -23.58 15.14
N THR A 60 -26.83 -22.44 15.82
CA THR A 60 -26.47 -21.15 15.23
C THR A 60 -25.05 -21.27 14.67
N ALA A 61 -24.99 -21.67 13.40
CA ALA A 61 -23.81 -21.52 12.58
C ALA A 61 -23.58 -20.01 12.44
N THR A 62 -22.65 -19.50 13.24
CA THR A 62 -22.10 -18.16 13.07
C THR A 62 -21.37 -18.15 11.73
N THR A 63 -22.11 -17.92 10.64
CA THR A 63 -21.53 -17.59 9.34
C THR A 63 -20.69 -16.34 9.58
N SER A 64 -19.37 -16.49 9.55
CA SER A 64 -18.45 -15.37 9.50
C SER A 64 -18.92 -14.45 8.39
N GLU A 65 -19.42 -13.27 8.72
CA GLU A 65 -19.70 -12.25 7.72
C GLU A 65 -18.37 -11.97 7.00
N GLU A 66 -18.21 -12.52 5.79
CA GLU A 66 -17.26 -11.96 4.85
C GLU A 66 -17.70 -10.51 4.67
N SER A 67 -16.93 -9.57 5.21
CA SER A 67 -17.23 -8.14 5.11
C SER A 67 -17.37 -7.80 3.64
N ARG A 68 -18.62 -7.59 3.21
CA ARG A 68 -18.93 -7.23 1.83
C ARG A 68 -18.30 -5.88 1.53
N LEU A 69 -17.57 -5.77 0.42
CA LEU A 69 -16.97 -4.51 -0.02
C LEU A 69 -18.04 -3.42 -0.13
N VAL A 70 -17.73 -2.21 0.35
CA VAL A 70 -18.58 -1.02 0.22
C VAL A 70 -18.53 -0.51 -1.22
N PRO A 71 -19.61 -0.61 -2.02
CA PRO A 71 -19.54 -0.23 -3.42
C PRO A 71 -19.24 1.26 -3.58
N GLY A 72 -18.33 1.59 -4.49
CA GLY A 72 -18.06 2.98 -4.85
C GLY A 72 -18.79 3.40 -6.12
N LYS A 73 -18.73 4.70 -6.44
CA LYS A 73 -19.36 5.28 -7.62
C LYS A 73 -18.71 4.80 -8.93
N TYR A 74 -17.38 4.79 -8.98
CA TYR A 74 -16.59 4.46 -10.17
C TYR A 74 -15.80 3.16 -10.00
N PHE A 75 -15.37 2.85 -8.79
CA PHE A 75 -14.62 1.66 -8.43
C PHE A 75 -14.96 1.22 -7.01
N ASP A 76 -14.86 -0.06 -6.71
CA ASP A 76 -15.07 -0.61 -5.37
C ASP A 76 -13.75 -0.77 -4.61
N ARG A 77 -12.61 -0.62 -5.30
CA ARG A 77 -11.26 -0.61 -4.73
C ARG A 77 -10.34 0.35 -5.49
N VAL A 78 -9.41 0.97 -4.77
CA VAL A 78 -8.29 1.73 -5.34
C VAL A 78 -6.96 1.13 -4.87
N VAL A 79 -6.02 0.98 -5.80
CA VAL A 79 -4.65 0.54 -5.57
C VAL A 79 -3.71 1.62 -6.07
N ILE A 80 -3.02 2.28 -5.15
CA ILE A 80 -2.08 3.36 -5.45
C ILE A 80 -0.67 2.80 -5.33
N ILE A 81 0.12 2.87 -6.40
CA ILE A 81 1.52 2.46 -6.43
C ILE A 81 2.34 3.71 -6.74
N ILE A 82 3.18 4.11 -5.80
CA ILE A 82 3.93 5.37 -5.87
C ILE A 82 5.41 5.03 -6.01
N PHE A 83 6.03 5.63 -7.00
CA PHE A 83 7.47 5.56 -7.27
C PHE A 83 8.14 6.86 -6.83
N GLU A 84 9.46 6.81 -6.68
CA GLU A 84 10.30 7.95 -6.34
C GLU A 84 10.94 8.61 -7.54
N ASN A 85 11.34 9.85 -7.29
CA ASN A 85 11.09 10.95 -8.20
C ASN A 85 11.58 10.68 -9.62
N LYS A 86 10.72 11.01 -10.59
CA LYS A 86 11.09 10.88 -12.00
C LYS A 86 10.28 11.82 -12.88
N ASP A 87 11.00 12.55 -13.73
CA ASP A 87 10.38 13.39 -14.76
C ASP A 87 9.36 12.60 -15.61
N TYR A 88 8.16 13.16 -15.83
CA TYR A 88 7.16 12.61 -16.75
C TYR A 88 7.76 12.19 -18.10
N LYS A 89 8.65 13.01 -18.65
CA LYS A 89 9.30 12.75 -19.95
C LYS A 89 10.21 11.54 -19.90
N THR A 90 10.89 11.31 -18.77
CA THR A 90 11.78 10.17 -18.57
C THR A 90 10.96 8.89 -18.44
N ALA A 91 9.94 8.88 -17.58
CA ALA A 91 8.99 7.76 -17.47
C ALA A 91 8.31 7.41 -18.80
N MET A 92 7.91 8.40 -19.60
CA MET A 92 7.27 8.20 -20.91
C MET A 92 8.21 7.65 -22.00
N LYS A 93 9.54 7.68 -21.83
CA LYS A 93 10.48 6.99 -22.72
C LYS A 93 10.47 5.48 -22.47
N ASN A 94 10.14 5.03 -21.26
CA ASN A 94 10.04 3.63 -20.95
C ASN A 94 8.82 3.00 -21.65
N LYS A 95 9.06 1.96 -22.46
CA LYS A 95 8.02 1.32 -23.28
C LYS A 95 6.90 0.69 -22.45
N TYR A 96 7.24 0.15 -21.27
CA TYR A 96 6.25 -0.52 -20.43
C TYR A 96 5.28 0.49 -19.82
N LEU A 97 5.78 1.54 -19.16
CA LEU A 97 4.94 2.60 -18.58
C LEU A 97 4.07 3.25 -19.66
N LYS A 98 4.65 3.60 -20.82
CA LYS A 98 3.90 4.17 -21.94
C LYS A 98 2.75 3.27 -22.43
N SER A 99 2.88 1.95 -22.29
CA SER A 99 1.87 0.97 -22.75
C SER A 99 0.76 0.67 -21.74
N LEU A 100 0.94 1.00 -20.45
CA LEU A 100 0.00 0.65 -19.38
C LEU A 100 -1.45 1.07 -19.68
N PRO A 101 -1.74 2.35 -20.04
CA PRO A 101 -3.12 2.76 -20.31
C PRO A 101 -3.75 1.97 -21.46
N SER A 102 -3.05 1.73 -22.58
CA SER A 102 -3.63 0.96 -23.67
C SER A 102 -3.78 -0.53 -23.34
N LYS A 103 -2.87 -1.07 -22.54
CA LYS A 103 -2.83 -2.50 -22.20
C LYS A 103 -3.90 -2.90 -21.19
N HIS A 104 -4.22 -2.02 -20.24
CA HIS A 104 -5.09 -2.31 -19.09
C HIS A 104 -6.31 -1.39 -19.03
N ASN A 105 -6.86 -1.05 -20.21
CA ASN A 105 -8.05 -0.23 -20.39
C ASN A 105 -8.06 1.08 -19.56
N GLY A 106 -6.94 1.78 -19.55
CA GLY A 106 -6.73 2.97 -18.73
C GLY A 106 -6.70 4.29 -19.48
N VAL A 107 -6.39 5.33 -18.71
CA VAL A 107 -6.20 6.73 -19.13
C VAL A 107 -4.86 7.24 -18.61
N LEU A 108 -4.12 7.93 -19.48
CA LEU A 108 -2.90 8.66 -19.11
C LEU A 108 -3.25 10.09 -18.70
N LEU A 109 -2.87 10.51 -17.49
CA LEU A 109 -3.00 11.89 -17.03
C LEU A 109 -1.76 12.67 -17.48
N THR A 110 -1.89 13.44 -18.55
CA THR A 110 -0.76 14.08 -19.26
C THR A 110 -0.31 15.42 -18.67
N ASN A 111 -0.95 15.86 -17.59
CA ASN A 111 -0.69 17.12 -16.90
C ASN A 111 -0.84 16.96 -15.37
N TYR A 112 -0.29 15.87 -14.84
CA TYR A 112 -0.32 15.57 -13.41
C TYR A 112 0.93 16.11 -12.70
N ARG A 113 0.76 16.69 -11.51
CA ARG A 113 1.78 17.43 -10.80
C ARG A 113 2.05 16.81 -9.43
N GLY A 114 3.32 16.66 -9.06
CA GLY A 114 3.68 16.54 -7.64
C GLY A 114 3.30 17.83 -6.90
N THR A 115 3.02 17.72 -5.60
CA THR A 115 2.53 18.85 -4.79
C THR A 115 3.61 19.69 -4.16
N SER A 116 4.81 19.13 -3.96
CA SER A 116 5.90 19.77 -3.23
C SER A 116 7.25 19.18 -3.65
N HIS A 117 8.32 19.78 -3.14
CA HIS A 117 9.62 19.14 -2.92
C HIS A 117 10.02 19.36 -1.45
N PRO A 118 10.75 18.41 -0.81
CA PRO A 118 11.14 17.09 -1.31
C PRO A 118 9.98 16.06 -1.23
N SER A 119 10.31 14.78 -1.37
CA SER A 119 9.41 13.64 -1.47
C SER A 119 8.36 13.52 -0.37
N GLN A 120 8.78 13.54 0.89
CA GLN A 120 7.91 13.20 2.03
C GLN A 120 6.63 14.06 2.12
N PRO A 121 6.69 15.39 1.93
CA PRO A 121 5.49 16.22 1.77
C PRO A 121 4.47 15.72 0.74
N ASN A 122 4.88 15.11 -0.38
CA ASN A 122 3.99 14.56 -1.39
C ASN A 122 3.21 13.34 -0.88
N TYR A 123 3.88 12.40 -0.21
CA TYR A 123 3.23 11.25 0.44
C TYR A 123 2.23 11.69 1.50
N ILE A 124 2.60 12.69 2.32
CA ILE A 124 1.72 13.24 3.36
C ILE A 124 0.52 13.98 2.74
N ALA A 125 0.73 14.72 1.65
CA ALA A 125 -0.34 15.40 0.91
C ALA A 125 -1.38 14.40 0.36
N MET A 126 -0.94 13.27 -0.20
CA MET A 126 -1.82 12.23 -0.78
C MET A 126 -2.83 11.64 0.22
N ILE A 127 -2.52 11.62 1.52
CA ILE A 127 -3.40 11.01 2.53
C ILE A 127 -4.04 12.02 3.48
N SER A 128 -3.63 13.29 3.45
CA SER A 128 -4.08 14.28 4.45
C SER A 128 -4.48 15.64 3.89
N GLY A 129 -4.36 15.82 2.57
CA GLY A 129 -4.80 17.04 1.91
C GLY A 129 -3.91 18.26 2.18
N SER A 130 -2.76 18.11 2.84
CA SER A 130 -1.87 19.22 3.18
C SER A 130 -0.44 18.73 3.44
N THR A 131 0.55 19.58 3.16
CA THR A 131 1.96 19.38 3.53
C THR A 131 2.29 19.88 4.94
N ASP A 132 1.39 20.59 5.63
CA ASP A 132 1.71 21.20 6.93
C ASP A 132 2.16 20.12 7.92
N GLY A 133 3.28 20.37 8.61
CA GLY A 133 3.89 19.43 9.56
C GLY A 133 5.03 18.57 8.98
N THR A 134 5.39 18.79 7.71
CA THR A 134 6.58 18.24 7.04
C THR A 134 7.05 19.22 5.97
N GLU A 135 8.34 19.58 6.01
CA GLU A 135 8.96 20.43 4.97
C GLU A 135 10.15 19.74 4.32
N GLU A 136 10.67 18.69 4.94
CA GLU A 136 11.87 17.96 4.55
C GLU A 136 11.63 16.43 4.67
N ASP A 137 12.59 15.65 4.17
CA ASP A 137 12.64 14.20 4.29
C ASP A 137 13.15 13.76 5.68
N ASP A 138 12.40 14.11 6.73
CA ASP A 138 12.79 13.93 8.13
C ASP A 138 11.71 13.25 9.00
N GLU A 139 12.01 13.06 10.29
CA GLU A 139 11.04 12.47 11.20
C GLU A 139 9.85 13.42 11.47
N SER A 140 8.75 13.20 10.74
CA SER A 140 7.50 13.93 10.97
C SER A 140 6.54 13.17 11.91
N ASN A 141 5.93 13.86 12.87
CA ASN A 141 4.93 13.33 13.81
C ASN A 141 3.70 14.27 13.91
N ILE A 142 2.81 14.15 12.94
CA ILE A 142 1.72 15.08 12.65
C ILE A 142 0.46 14.71 13.45
N ASP A 143 -0.22 15.74 13.98
CA ASP A 143 -1.50 15.59 14.68
C ASP A 143 -2.64 16.16 13.82
N ARG A 144 -3.11 15.37 12.86
CA ARG A 144 -4.15 15.76 11.89
C ARG A 144 -4.91 14.53 11.41
N LYS A 145 -6.17 14.72 11.03
CA LYS A 145 -6.96 13.70 10.32
C LYS A 145 -6.34 13.34 8.97
N THR A 146 -6.55 12.11 8.55
CA THR A 146 -6.17 11.60 7.23
C THR A 146 -7.37 10.94 6.56
N ILE A 147 -7.19 10.50 5.32
CA ILE A 147 -8.16 9.69 4.58
C ILE A 147 -8.60 8.46 5.39
N VAL A 148 -7.77 7.93 6.30
CA VAL A 148 -8.13 6.83 7.20
C VAL A 148 -9.34 7.19 8.07
N ASP A 149 -9.40 8.40 8.61
CA ASP A 149 -10.54 8.84 9.44
C ASP A 149 -11.84 8.88 8.62
N LEU A 150 -11.74 9.22 7.33
CA LEU A 150 -12.88 9.27 6.42
C LEU A 150 -13.31 7.88 5.96
N LEU A 151 -12.37 7.02 5.59
CA LEU A 151 -12.63 5.63 5.17
C LEU A 151 -13.30 4.83 6.28
N GLU A 152 -12.79 4.92 7.51
CA GLU A 152 -13.34 4.21 8.66
C GLU A 152 -14.75 4.70 9.03
N SER A 153 -15.10 5.95 8.73
CA SER A 153 -16.46 6.47 8.97
C SER A 153 -17.53 5.86 8.06
N LYS A 154 -17.11 5.14 7.01
CA LYS A 154 -17.96 4.48 6.02
C LYS A 154 -17.66 2.98 5.90
N ASP A 155 -16.95 2.40 6.87
CA ASP A 155 -16.55 0.99 6.91
C ASP A 155 -15.71 0.53 5.70
N ILE A 156 -14.96 1.45 5.08
CA ILE A 156 -14.09 1.13 3.94
C ILE A 156 -12.75 0.64 4.46
N THR A 157 -12.41 -0.60 4.12
CA THR A 157 -11.16 -1.23 4.55
C THR A 157 -9.94 -0.60 3.88
N TRP A 158 -8.86 -0.45 4.63
CA TRP A 158 -7.61 0.12 4.14
C TRP A 158 -6.39 -0.63 4.66
N LYS A 159 -5.33 -0.71 3.85
CA LYS A 159 -3.98 -1.06 4.31
C LYS A 159 -2.91 -0.31 3.51
N SER A 160 -1.79 -0.11 4.17
CA SER A 160 -0.54 0.36 3.56
C SER A 160 0.44 -0.81 3.47
N TYR A 161 0.86 -1.13 2.25
CA TYR A 161 1.83 -2.19 1.93
C TYR A 161 3.16 -1.55 1.59
N GLN A 162 4.12 -1.70 2.49
CA GLN A 162 5.42 -1.06 2.41
C GLN A 162 6.48 -2.15 2.20
N GLU A 163 7.19 -2.13 1.08
CA GLU A 163 8.23 -3.12 0.82
C GLU A 163 9.35 -3.00 1.85
N ASP A 164 9.86 -4.15 2.31
CA ASP A 164 10.84 -4.28 3.40
C ASP A 164 10.47 -3.66 4.76
N TYR A 165 9.26 -3.13 4.96
CA TYR A 165 8.80 -2.68 6.28
C TYR A 165 8.81 -3.83 7.31
N PRO A 166 9.44 -3.67 8.49
CA PRO A 166 9.54 -4.76 9.46
C PRO A 166 8.24 -5.04 10.23
N GLY A 167 7.22 -4.19 10.09
CA GLY A 167 5.97 -4.32 10.84
C GLY A 167 6.08 -3.79 12.27
N GLY A 168 5.10 -4.16 13.11
CA GLY A 168 5.14 -3.86 14.55
C GLY A 168 5.00 -2.37 14.90
N CYS A 169 4.46 -1.54 14.00
CA CYS A 169 4.39 -0.09 14.17
C CYS A 169 5.79 0.56 14.32
N ASN A 170 6.83 -0.04 13.72
CA ASN A 170 8.18 0.50 13.70
C ASN A 170 8.18 1.92 13.09
N LYS A 171 8.92 2.84 13.72
CA LYS A 171 9.04 4.27 13.39
C LYS A 171 10.47 4.70 13.09
N GLU A 172 11.43 3.78 13.04
CA GLU A 172 12.80 4.08 12.64
C GLU A 172 12.79 4.66 11.22
N MET A 173 13.70 5.59 10.97
CA MET A 173 13.73 6.36 9.73
C MET A 173 14.06 5.48 8.52
N ASP A 174 15.11 4.66 8.63
CA ASP A 174 15.56 3.81 7.54
C ASP A 174 15.93 2.42 8.08
N ILE A 175 15.49 1.37 7.39
CA ILE A 175 15.72 -0.03 7.77
C ILE A 175 15.98 -0.82 6.49
N ASP A 176 17.24 -1.20 6.27
CA ASP A 176 17.69 -1.82 5.03
C ASP A 176 17.26 -0.98 3.80
N ASN A 177 16.29 -1.45 3.00
CA ASN A 177 15.75 -0.72 1.85
C ASN A 177 14.43 0.00 2.12
N TYR A 178 13.86 -0.13 3.33
CA TYR A 178 12.66 0.60 3.72
C TYR A 178 13.03 2.00 4.20
N ALA A 179 12.36 3.00 3.62
CA ALA A 179 12.48 4.40 4.02
C ALA A 179 11.15 4.92 4.57
N ARG A 180 11.14 5.36 5.84
CA ARG A 180 9.96 5.86 6.54
C ARG A 180 9.30 7.04 5.84
N LYS A 181 10.10 7.88 5.20
CA LYS A 181 9.64 9.07 4.46
C LYS A 181 8.64 8.74 3.34
N HIS A 182 8.69 7.53 2.77
CA HIS A 182 7.74 7.06 1.74
C HIS A 182 6.49 6.37 2.33
N ASN A 183 6.39 6.25 3.65
CA ASN A 183 5.25 5.69 4.36
C ASN A 183 4.50 6.81 5.12
N PRO A 184 3.53 7.49 4.51
CA PRO A 184 2.91 8.64 5.14
C PRO A 184 2.11 8.27 6.40
N PHE A 185 1.61 7.05 6.50
CA PHE A 185 0.74 6.61 7.60
C PHE A 185 1.46 6.61 8.95
N ILE A 186 2.73 6.22 8.99
CA ILE A 186 3.51 6.20 10.23
C ILE A 186 3.92 7.61 10.69
N SER A 187 3.69 8.64 9.88
CA SER A 187 3.92 10.05 10.24
C SER A 187 2.77 10.68 11.03
N PHE A 188 1.62 10.01 11.21
CA PHE A 188 0.46 10.58 11.92
C PHE A 188 0.25 9.97 13.30
N LYS A 189 0.12 10.82 14.33
CA LYS A 189 -0.04 10.42 15.73
C LYS A 189 -1.30 9.61 15.98
N ASN A 190 -2.41 9.91 15.29
CA ASN A 190 -3.65 9.14 15.43
C ASN A 190 -3.52 7.71 14.91
N ILE A 191 -2.63 7.45 13.94
CA ILE A 191 -2.32 6.11 13.45
C ILE A 191 -1.31 5.43 14.39
N GLN A 192 -0.23 6.12 14.78
CA GLN A 192 0.79 5.56 15.66
C GLN A 192 0.24 5.14 17.04
N LYS A 193 -0.73 5.88 17.58
CA LYS A 193 -1.29 5.64 18.92
C LYS A 193 -2.45 4.64 18.91
N ASP A 194 -3.03 4.37 17.75
CA ASP A 194 -4.08 3.37 17.59
C ASP A 194 -3.49 2.05 17.09
N LYS A 195 -3.53 1.02 17.94
CA LYS A 195 -2.97 -0.30 17.61
C LYS A 195 -3.62 -0.94 16.38
N LYS A 196 -4.92 -0.72 16.15
CA LYS A 196 -5.63 -1.28 14.99
C LYS A 196 -5.21 -0.57 13.71
N ARG A 197 -5.15 0.77 13.74
CA ARG A 197 -4.69 1.54 12.58
C ARG A 197 -3.24 1.25 12.24
N CYS A 198 -2.36 1.19 13.23
CA CYS A 198 -0.95 0.89 12.97
C CYS A 198 -0.73 -0.54 12.45
N ALA A 199 -1.57 -1.51 12.86
CA ALA A 199 -1.54 -2.88 12.33
C ALA A 199 -1.94 -2.97 10.84
N ASN A 200 -2.58 -1.95 10.27
CA ASN A 200 -2.86 -1.87 8.83
C ASN A 200 -1.65 -1.37 8.01
N ILE A 201 -0.55 -1.00 8.65
CA ILE A 201 0.74 -0.76 7.99
C ILE A 201 1.53 -2.07 8.03
N VAL A 202 1.71 -2.70 6.87
CA VAL A 202 2.23 -4.06 6.77
C VAL A 202 3.38 -4.15 5.80
N ASN A 203 4.18 -5.21 5.95
CA ASN A 203 5.16 -5.57 4.93
C ASN A 203 4.44 -5.91 3.62
N ALA A 204 4.95 -5.41 2.49
CA ALA A 204 4.32 -5.64 1.19
C ALA A 204 4.15 -7.12 0.79
N LYS A 205 4.92 -8.05 1.38
CA LYS A 205 4.76 -9.49 1.20
C LYS A 205 3.38 -10.01 1.65
N GLU A 206 2.64 -9.25 2.46
CA GLU A 206 1.27 -9.59 2.84
C GLU A 206 0.27 -9.47 1.69
N LEU A 207 0.54 -8.63 0.68
CA LEU A 207 -0.42 -8.39 -0.41
C LEU A 207 -0.78 -9.69 -1.14
N ASP A 208 0.19 -10.57 -1.42
CA ASP A 208 -0.08 -11.84 -2.09
C ASP A 208 -0.90 -12.80 -1.23
N LYS A 209 -0.77 -12.72 0.10
CA LYS A 209 -1.61 -13.48 1.03
C LYS A 209 -3.04 -12.96 0.99
N ASP A 210 -3.20 -11.64 1.00
CA ASP A 210 -4.52 -11.00 0.92
C ASP A 210 -5.21 -11.28 -0.42
N ILE A 211 -4.47 -11.21 -1.53
CA ILE A 211 -4.99 -11.59 -2.87
C ILE A 211 -5.42 -13.05 -2.89
N LYS A 212 -4.58 -13.97 -2.37
CA LYS A 212 -4.88 -15.41 -2.34
C LYS A 212 -6.14 -15.73 -1.52
N ASN A 213 -6.35 -14.99 -0.43
CA ASN A 213 -7.44 -15.22 0.51
C ASN A 213 -8.69 -14.38 0.22
N ASN A 214 -8.72 -13.62 -0.90
CA ASN A 214 -9.80 -12.69 -1.23
C ASN A 214 -10.05 -11.62 -0.14
N LYS A 215 -8.98 -11.14 0.49
CA LYS A 215 -8.98 -10.18 1.62
C LYS A 215 -8.27 -8.86 1.30
N VAL A 216 -8.09 -8.53 0.03
CA VAL A 216 -7.48 -7.24 -0.37
C VAL A 216 -8.39 -6.10 0.10
N PRO A 217 -7.89 -5.11 0.85
CA PRO A 217 -8.70 -3.98 1.30
C PRO A 217 -9.14 -3.11 0.14
N GLN A 218 -10.10 -2.22 0.38
CA GLN A 218 -10.64 -1.32 -0.65
C GLN A 218 -9.74 -0.14 -0.94
N TYR A 219 -8.98 0.34 0.04
CA TYR A 219 -7.92 1.33 -0.13
C TYR A 219 -6.56 0.66 0.07
N VAL A 220 -5.80 0.52 -1.01
CA VAL A 220 -4.45 -0.06 -1.00
C VAL A 220 -3.47 1.04 -1.34
N PHE A 221 -2.55 1.33 -0.42
CA PHE A 221 -1.39 2.20 -0.67
C PHE A 221 -0.15 1.33 -0.71
N TYR A 222 0.53 1.28 -1.85
CA TYR A 222 1.72 0.46 -2.05
C TYR A 222 2.93 1.33 -2.34
N THR A 223 3.97 1.14 -1.56
CA THR A 223 5.26 1.81 -1.74
C THR A 223 6.35 0.75 -1.95
N PRO A 224 7.04 0.74 -3.11
CA PRO A 224 8.24 -0.07 -3.34
C PRO A 224 9.39 0.37 -2.42
N ASP A 225 10.36 -0.52 -2.23
CA ASP A 225 11.58 -0.18 -1.49
C ASP A 225 12.48 0.75 -2.34
N ILE A 226 13.52 1.32 -1.73
CA ILE A 226 14.41 2.27 -2.42
C ILE A 226 15.12 1.69 -3.65
N ASN A 227 15.23 0.36 -3.80
CA ASN A 227 15.79 -0.20 -5.04
C ASN A 227 14.75 -0.24 -6.16
N ASN A 228 13.49 -0.44 -5.82
CA ASN A 228 12.40 -0.71 -6.77
C ASN A 228 11.60 0.55 -7.16
N ASP A 229 11.81 1.65 -6.44
CA ASP A 229 11.10 2.91 -6.57
C ASP A 229 11.46 3.76 -7.81
N ALA A 230 12.36 3.28 -8.67
CA ALA A 230 12.84 3.95 -9.89
C ALA A 230 13.77 5.17 -9.69
N HIS A 231 14.18 5.46 -8.46
CA HIS A 231 15.06 6.56 -8.13
C HIS A 231 16.50 6.12 -7.88
N ASP A 232 16.75 5.30 -6.86
CA ASP A 232 18.13 4.96 -6.45
C ASP A 232 18.84 3.99 -7.42
N LYS A 233 18.06 3.27 -8.22
CA LYS A 233 18.55 2.55 -9.40
C LYS A 233 18.35 3.40 -10.64
N ASP A 234 17.33 3.05 -11.43
CA ASP A 234 16.95 3.79 -12.61
C ASP A 234 15.51 3.47 -13.02
N MET A 235 14.99 4.25 -13.96
CA MET A 235 13.63 4.08 -14.48
C MET A 235 13.40 2.71 -15.12
N ASP A 236 14.41 2.10 -15.76
CA ASP A 236 14.24 0.79 -16.38
C ASP A 236 14.20 -0.34 -15.34
N PHE A 237 14.91 -0.20 -14.22
CA PHE A 237 14.86 -1.10 -13.08
C PHE A 237 13.48 -1.07 -12.42
N GLY A 238 13.00 0.12 -12.05
CA GLY A 238 11.66 0.28 -11.48
C GLY A 238 10.56 -0.19 -12.44
N ALA A 239 10.68 0.06 -13.74
CA ALA A 239 9.73 -0.45 -14.73
C ALA A 239 9.73 -1.98 -14.86
N ARG A 240 10.90 -2.64 -14.78
CA ARG A 240 11.00 -4.11 -14.76
C ARG A 240 10.38 -4.68 -13.49
N TRP A 241 10.64 -4.05 -12.35
CA TRP A 241 10.00 -4.40 -11.08
C TRP A 241 8.48 -4.28 -11.19
N LEU A 242 7.96 -3.12 -11.65
CA LEU A 242 6.52 -2.90 -11.79
C LEU A 242 5.87 -3.94 -12.69
N LYS A 243 6.53 -4.29 -13.81
CA LYS A 243 6.04 -5.32 -14.72
C LYS A 243 5.95 -6.68 -14.05
N LYS A 244 6.98 -7.06 -13.28
CA LYS A 244 7.00 -8.32 -12.53
C LYS A 244 5.96 -8.32 -11.40
N PHE A 245 5.74 -7.16 -10.77
CA PHE A 245 4.78 -6.98 -9.70
C PHE A 245 3.33 -7.03 -10.22
N LEU A 246 2.98 -6.14 -11.15
CA LEU A 246 1.61 -5.85 -11.55
C LEU A 246 1.00 -6.93 -12.45
N GLU A 247 1.72 -7.37 -13.48
CA GLU A 247 1.18 -8.25 -14.53
C GLU A 247 0.60 -9.60 -14.04
N PRO A 248 1.23 -10.32 -13.08
CA PRO A 248 0.61 -11.53 -12.53
C PRO A 248 -0.55 -11.23 -11.59
N ARG A 249 -0.50 -10.11 -10.85
CA ARG A 249 -1.50 -9.75 -9.82
C ARG A 249 -2.78 -9.20 -10.43
N ILE A 250 -2.68 -8.35 -11.45
CA ILE A 250 -3.83 -7.71 -12.10
C ILE A 250 -4.75 -8.71 -12.85
N LYS A 251 -4.29 -9.94 -13.06
CA LYS A 251 -5.09 -11.05 -13.61
C LYS A 251 -5.95 -11.78 -12.57
N LYS A 252 -5.79 -11.46 -11.28
CA LYS A 252 -6.52 -12.10 -10.19
C LYS A 252 -7.80 -11.30 -9.91
N PRO A 253 -9.01 -11.89 -10.03
CA PRO A 253 -10.26 -11.16 -9.79
C PRO A 253 -10.33 -10.51 -8.41
N ALA A 254 -9.81 -11.19 -7.36
CA ALA A 254 -9.69 -10.64 -6.01
C ALA A 254 -8.94 -9.29 -5.93
N PHE A 255 -8.09 -9.00 -6.92
CA PHE A 255 -7.29 -7.77 -7.00
C PHE A 255 -7.80 -6.79 -8.06
N SER A 256 -8.42 -7.26 -9.14
CA SER A 256 -8.74 -6.42 -10.31
C SER A 256 -10.21 -6.11 -10.53
N GLU A 257 -11.13 -6.84 -9.90
CA GLU A 257 -12.56 -6.59 -10.04
C GLU A 257 -12.94 -5.21 -9.51
N ASN A 258 -13.62 -4.41 -10.34
CA ASN A 258 -14.02 -3.03 -10.04
C ASN A 258 -12.91 -2.19 -9.39
N THR A 259 -11.64 -2.42 -9.78
CA THR A 259 -10.48 -1.80 -9.13
C THR A 259 -9.84 -0.74 -10.01
N MET A 260 -9.64 0.45 -9.45
CA MET A 260 -8.78 1.48 -10.02
C MET A 260 -7.34 1.29 -9.56
N PHE A 261 -6.42 1.11 -10.48
CA PHE A 261 -4.99 1.17 -10.20
C PHE A 261 -4.43 2.52 -10.61
N VAL A 262 -3.72 3.17 -9.69
CA VAL A 262 -3.01 4.43 -9.91
C VAL A 262 -1.53 4.13 -9.87
N ILE A 263 -0.82 4.40 -10.96
CA ILE A 263 0.64 4.33 -11.01
C ILE A 263 1.14 5.75 -11.18
N THR A 264 1.86 6.25 -10.19
CA THR A 264 2.32 7.64 -10.13
C THR A 264 3.72 7.74 -9.53
N PHE A 265 4.26 8.95 -9.52
CA PHE A 265 5.49 9.32 -8.83
C PHE A 265 5.16 10.47 -7.88
N ASP A 266 5.91 10.58 -6.80
CA ASP A 266 5.76 11.64 -5.81
C ASP A 266 6.19 13.01 -6.34
N GLU A 267 7.30 13.09 -7.07
CA GLU A 267 7.81 14.34 -7.65
C GLU A 267 8.70 14.13 -8.88
N ASP A 268 9.09 15.23 -9.54
CA ASP A 268 10.02 15.23 -10.68
C ASP A 268 11.48 15.42 -10.25
N ASP A 269 12.47 15.03 -11.08
CA ASP A 269 13.89 15.10 -10.69
C ASP A 269 14.42 16.55 -10.64
N SER A 270 13.67 17.50 -11.19
CA SER A 270 14.20 18.78 -11.67
C SER A 270 14.01 19.94 -10.69
N ASN A 271 13.29 19.72 -9.58
CA ASN A 271 12.79 20.75 -8.65
C ASN A 271 12.28 22.00 -9.41
N THR A 272 11.64 21.77 -10.56
CA THR A 272 11.09 22.86 -11.34
C THR A 272 9.72 23.20 -10.77
N LYS A 273 9.30 24.46 -10.95
CA LYS A 273 7.92 24.90 -10.61
C LYS A 273 6.81 24.08 -11.28
N LYS A 274 7.16 23.20 -12.21
CA LYS A 274 6.26 22.32 -12.91
C LYS A 274 6.00 21.03 -12.15
N ASN A 275 6.95 20.47 -11.40
CA ASN A 275 6.83 19.19 -10.71
C ASN A 275 6.02 18.14 -11.52
N HIS A 276 6.40 17.89 -12.78
CA HIS A 276 5.58 17.16 -13.74
C HIS A 276 5.88 15.67 -13.74
N VAL A 277 4.96 14.86 -13.22
CA VAL A 277 5.16 13.43 -13.01
C VAL A 277 4.28 12.57 -13.90
N TYR A 278 4.75 11.36 -14.22
CA TYR A 278 3.93 10.36 -14.90
C TYR A 278 2.79 9.91 -13.99
N THR A 279 1.56 9.86 -14.51
CA THR A 279 0.44 9.23 -13.81
C THR A 279 -0.50 8.57 -14.79
N THR A 280 -0.83 7.31 -14.56
CA THR A 280 -1.87 6.60 -15.30
C THR A 280 -2.86 5.98 -14.34
N LEU A 281 -4.12 5.95 -14.77
CA LEU A 281 -5.18 5.17 -14.13
C LEU A 281 -5.44 3.95 -15.03
N ILE A 282 -5.44 2.74 -14.49
CA ILE A 282 -5.74 1.52 -15.24
C ILE A 282 -6.72 0.63 -14.46
N GLY A 283 -7.42 -0.25 -15.17
CA GLY A 283 -8.41 -1.15 -14.59
C GLY A 283 -8.92 -2.09 -15.68
N PRO A 284 -8.52 -3.38 -15.69
CA PRO A 284 -9.03 -4.28 -16.71
C PRO A 284 -10.55 -4.51 -16.58
N ASN A 285 -11.07 -4.44 -15.35
CA ASN A 285 -12.46 -4.72 -14.99
C ASN A 285 -13.09 -3.51 -14.29
N TRP A 286 -12.96 -2.30 -14.85
CA TRP A 286 -13.66 -1.13 -14.31
C TRP A 286 -15.15 -1.38 -14.19
N LYS A 287 -15.76 -0.85 -13.13
CA LYS A 287 -17.22 -0.71 -13.07
C LYS A 287 -17.72 0.23 -14.18
N ASN A 288 -17.02 1.36 -14.35
CA ASN A 288 -17.21 2.31 -15.44
C ASN A 288 -15.84 2.68 -16.02
N ALA A 289 -15.60 2.36 -17.29
CA ALA A 289 -14.30 2.62 -17.93
C ALA A 289 -14.16 4.11 -18.35
N PRO A 290 -12.95 4.70 -18.21
CA PRO A 290 -12.70 6.06 -18.68
C PRO A 290 -13.02 6.22 -20.17
N LYS A 291 -13.76 7.29 -20.51
CA LYS A 291 -14.17 7.59 -21.89
C LYS A 291 -13.01 8.02 -22.79
N THR A 292 -11.93 8.52 -22.21
CA THR A 292 -10.77 9.03 -22.92
C THR A 292 -9.53 8.19 -22.61
N LYS A 293 -8.57 8.17 -23.55
CA LYS A 293 -7.27 7.50 -23.34
C LYS A 293 -6.19 8.44 -22.80
N LYS A 294 -6.45 9.74 -22.84
CA LYS A 294 -5.57 10.78 -22.30
C LYS A 294 -6.44 11.91 -21.74
N ASP A 295 -6.08 12.38 -20.56
CA ASP A 295 -6.63 13.59 -19.97
C ASP A 295 -5.52 14.65 -19.86
N LYS A 296 -5.84 15.89 -20.26
CA LYS A 296 -4.94 17.06 -20.23
C LYS A 296 -5.26 18.03 -19.10
N THR A 297 -6.32 17.75 -18.34
CA THR A 297 -6.68 18.50 -17.15
C THR A 297 -5.49 18.51 -16.18
N GLN A 298 -5.23 19.67 -15.57
CA GLN A 298 -4.22 19.76 -14.52
C GLN A 298 -4.75 19.11 -13.24
N TYR A 299 -4.00 18.13 -12.74
CA TYR A 299 -4.26 17.44 -11.48
C TYR A 299 -2.99 17.41 -10.63
N ASP A 300 -3.16 17.14 -9.34
CA ASP A 300 -2.07 16.90 -8.40
C ASP A 300 -2.42 15.80 -7.39
N HIS A 301 -1.58 15.59 -6.37
CA HIS A 301 -1.86 14.62 -5.30
C HIS A 301 -3.14 14.91 -4.50
N TYR A 302 -3.54 16.17 -4.40
CA TYR A 302 -4.83 16.52 -3.79
C TYR A 302 -6.00 16.11 -4.69
N SER A 303 -5.85 16.19 -6.02
CA SER A 303 -6.83 15.65 -6.97
C SER A 303 -7.02 14.14 -6.84
N LEU A 304 -5.95 13.39 -6.58
CA LEU A 304 -6.06 11.95 -6.31
C LEU A 304 -6.87 11.69 -5.05
N LEU A 305 -6.51 12.35 -3.94
CA LEU A 305 -7.23 12.25 -2.67
C LEU A 305 -8.71 12.61 -2.85
N ARG A 306 -9.00 13.74 -3.50
CA ARG A 306 -10.36 14.20 -3.78
C ARG A 306 -11.18 13.19 -4.59
N THR A 307 -10.56 12.54 -5.56
CA THR A 307 -11.23 11.51 -6.37
C THR A 307 -11.67 10.32 -5.52
N ILE A 308 -10.85 9.92 -4.55
CA ILE A 308 -11.12 8.81 -3.63
C ILE A 308 -12.23 9.21 -2.66
N GLU A 309 -12.20 10.43 -2.13
CA GLU A 309 -13.25 10.99 -1.29
C GLU A 309 -14.62 11.02 -1.99
N ASP A 310 -14.65 11.51 -3.23
CA ASP A 310 -15.88 11.59 -4.03
C ASP A 310 -16.40 10.20 -4.45
N ASN A 311 -15.52 9.21 -4.60
CA ASN A 311 -15.92 7.86 -5.02
C ASN A 311 -16.83 7.17 -4.00
N TRP A 312 -16.65 7.45 -2.71
CA TRP A 312 -17.43 6.87 -1.62
C TRP A 312 -18.23 7.89 -0.80
N ASP A 313 -18.36 9.13 -1.28
CA ASP A 313 -19.08 10.20 -0.59
C ASP A 313 -18.59 10.38 0.86
N LEU A 314 -17.27 10.54 1.00
CA LEU A 314 -16.57 10.61 2.28
C LEU A 314 -16.62 11.99 2.95
N GLY A 315 -16.97 13.04 2.20
CA GLY A 315 -16.72 14.42 2.59
C GLY A 315 -15.30 14.86 2.19
N ASP A 316 -14.68 15.73 2.98
CA ASP A 316 -13.30 16.23 2.77
C ASP A 316 -12.59 16.44 4.12
N LEU A 317 -11.26 16.52 4.10
CA LEU A 317 -10.41 16.81 5.26
C LEU A 317 -10.33 18.31 5.59
N GLY A 318 -11.00 19.17 4.82
CA GLY A 318 -10.99 20.61 4.98
C GLY A 318 -9.67 21.28 4.61
N LYS A 319 -8.80 20.61 3.84
CA LYS A 319 -7.49 21.11 3.43
C LYS A 319 -7.51 21.44 1.93
N LYS A 320 -6.43 21.13 1.19
CA LYS A 320 -6.32 21.44 -0.25
C LYS A 320 -7.19 20.51 -1.11
N ASP A 321 -7.44 19.30 -0.63
CA ASP A 321 -8.42 18.32 -1.14
C ASP A 321 -9.80 18.93 -1.38
N LYS A 322 -10.31 19.76 -0.46
CA LYS A 322 -11.62 20.42 -0.57
C LYS A 322 -11.82 21.23 -1.86
N LYS A 323 -10.74 21.83 -2.39
CA LYS A 323 -10.78 22.64 -3.61
C LYS A 323 -10.11 21.96 -4.80
N ALA A 324 -9.56 20.76 -4.59
CA ALA A 324 -8.92 20.01 -5.65
C ALA A 324 -9.96 19.53 -6.66
N LYS A 325 -9.55 19.40 -7.91
CA LYS A 325 -10.42 18.88 -8.97
C LYS A 325 -10.32 17.35 -8.99
N PRO A 326 -11.41 16.59 -8.81
CA PRO A 326 -11.36 15.13 -8.98
C PRO A 326 -11.11 14.75 -10.44
N PHE A 327 -10.64 13.52 -10.67
CA PHE A 327 -10.44 12.98 -12.01
C PHE A 327 -11.79 12.85 -12.75
N ASP A 328 -11.74 13.06 -14.06
CA ASP A 328 -12.86 12.80 -14.97
C ASP A 328 -12.89 11.30 -15.34
N LEU A 329 -13.60 10.50 -14.53
CA LEU A 329 -13.72 9.04 -14.65
C LEU A 329 -14.94 8.59 -15.46
#